data_AF-A0A356L455-F1
#
_entry.id   AF-A0A356L455-F1
#
_cell.length_a   1.000
_cell.length_b   1.000
_cell.length_c   1.000
_cell.angle_alpha   90.00
_cell.angle_beta   90.00
_cell.angle_gamma   90.00
#
_symmetry.space_group_name_H-M   'P 1'
#
loop_
_entity.id
_entity.type
_entity.pdbx_description
1 polymer ?
#
loop_
_entity_poly.entity_id
_entity_poly.type
_entity_poly.pdbx_seq_one_letter_code
_entity_poly.pdbx_strand_id
1 'polypeptide(L)'
;MFKKLCLLLVVVASVFALSACGKEERTYVADGVYTAFSADLTSKKGPQMTSVSVTIEDDEIVSFFIDCTQSAVATYVLGDNPETTEVVETDFQTNVPKSFAFNAQSKKEMGYLYGMHNANDTDPAYTKQTLTEEAGLNAYKAYLTASGQKEWFEQAALLEAFFVAQGPEAITVDATSEAVNNVTGVTIKDGGYSDLAAEAVELAIAGKVQTVIASGANIVWATAMVNAEGEYTSILLDTLQGKVTAGEFAWNAKSKQELGYLYGLHNADDDDPVYTKQNLDTVDGLNAYKAYLTASGQKEWFEQVKLLTDYVLENGWDGEIVVDAVTGDLDAANSAAAVASVSITVKEYAEVLEALYPAA
;
A
#
# COMPACT_ATOMS: atom_id res chain seq x y z
N MET A 1 29.99 26.84 59.16
CA MET A 1 30.11 25.92 58.00
C MET A 1 28.77 25.46 57.43
N PHE A 2 27.67 25.47 58.19
CA PHE A 2 26.34 25.04 57.74
C PHE A 2 25.71 25.86 56.59
N LYS A 3 25.98 27.17 56.49
CA LYS A 3 25.40 28.03 55.44
C LYS A 3 25.93 27.76 54.02
N LYS A 4 27.16 27.22 53.89
CA LYS A 4 27.73 26.87 52.58
C LYS A 4 27.26 25.50 52.08
N LEU A 5 26.85 24.61 53.00
CA LEU A 5 26.30 23.29 52.66
C LEU A 5 24.86 23.39 52.13
N CYS A 6 24.04 24.29 52.70
CA CYS A 6 22.67 24.52 52.22
C CYS A 6 22.62 25.18 50.83
N LEU A 7 23.57 26.06 50.51
CA LEU A 7 23.62 26.68 49.17
C LEU A 7 24.03 25.68 48.08
N LEU A 8 24.91 24.72 48.41
CA LEU A 8 25.31 23.65 47.49
C LEU A 8 24.16 22.66 47.23
N LEU A 9 23.34 22.38 48.24
CA LEU A 9 22.17 21.49 48.13
C LEU A 9 21.03 22.10 47.30
N VAL A 10 20.84 23.43 47.39
CA VAL A 10 19.88 24.14 46.52
C VAL A 10 20.37 24.19 45.08
N VAL A 11 21.68 24.36 44.84
CA VAL A 11 22.25 24.34 43.48
C VAL A 11 22.18 22.95 42.85
N VAL A 12 22.45 21.88 43.61
CA VAL A 12 22.31 20.50 43.11
C VAL A 12 20.83 20.13 42.91
N ALA A 13 19.92 20.54 43.79
CA ALA A 13 18.48 20.35 43.58
C ALA A 13 17.94 21.15 42.38
N SER A 14 18.51 22.33 42.05
CA SER A 14 18.14 23.07 40.84
C SER A 14 18.74 22.50 39.55
N VAL A 15 19.85 21.75 39.62
CA VAL A 15 20.37 21.01 38.45
C VAL A 15 19.57 19.73 38.19
N PHE A 16 18.98 19.11 39.22
CA PHE A 16 18.04 17.98 39.05
C PHE A 16 16.57 18.38 38.84
N ALA A 17 16.21 19.64 39.09
CA ALA A 17 14.88 20.18 38.76
C ALA A 17 14.79 20.73 37.32
N LEU A 18 15.91 20.82 36.59
CA LEU A 18 15.95 21.18 35.17
C LEU A 18 15.99 19.95 34.24
N SER A 19 16.09 18.73 34.78
CA SER A 19 15.90 17.49 34.03
C SER A 19 14.45 16.97 34.05
N ALA A 20 13.53 17.76 34.61
CA ALA A 20 12.10 17.69 34.33
C ALA A 20 11.73 18.81 33.33
N CYS A 21 12.54 19.00 32.28
CA CYS A 21 12.09 19.73 31.09
C CYS A 21 10.76 19.09 30.68
N GLY A 22 9.68 19.86 30.79
CA GLY A 22 8.41 19.48 30.21
C GLY A 22 8.69 19.11 28.76
N LYS A 23 8.45 17.85 28.40
CA LYS A 23 8.32 17.51 26.99
C LYS A 23 7.25 18.46 26.47
N GLU A 24 7.61 19.32 25.53
CA GLU A 24 6.60 20.05 24.77
C GLU A 24 5.60 19.00 24.25
N GLU A 25 4.31 19.34 24.30
CA GLU A 25 3.28 18.46 23.78
C GLU A 25 3.59 18.24 22.29
N ARG A 26 3.96 17.01 21.94
CA ARG A 26 4.32 16.66 20.56
C ARG A 26 3.11 16.85 19.66
N THR A 27 3.34 17.38 18.46
CA THR A 27 2.33 17.45 17.40
C THR A 27 2.03 16.06 16.85
N TYR A 28 3.07 15.25 16.66
CA TYR A 28 2.99 13.88 16.17
C TYR A 28 3.26 12.89 17.29
N VAL A 29 2.46 11.81 17.36
CA VAL A 29 2.50 10.86 18.48
C VAL A 29 3.89 10.27 18.70
N ALA A 30 4.57 9.91 17.61
CA ALA A 30 5.94 9.40 17.61
C ALA A 30 6.65 9.74 16.29
N ASP A 31 7.97 9.67 16.29
CA ASP A 31 8.77 9.67 15.06
C ASP A 31 8.49 8.40 14.25
N GLY A 32 8.65 8.47 12.93
CA GLY A 32 8.43 7.33 12.05
C GLY A 32 7.91 7.71 10.68
N VAL A 33 7.50 6.69 9.93
CA VAL A 33 6.96 6.84 8.57
C VAL A 33 5.47 6.51 8.59
N TYR A 34 4.65 7.44 8.15
CA TYR A 34 3.19 7.30 8.09
C TYR A 34 2.74 7.36 6.64
N THR A 35 2.04 6.33 6.19
CA THR A 35 1.67 6.15 4.77
C THR A 35 0.17 6.18 4.60
N ALA A 36 -0.32 7.08 3.76
CA ALA A 36 -1.67 7.01 3.21
C ALA A 36 -1.64 6.40 1.81
N PHE A 37 -2.72 5.77 1.38
CA PHE A 37 -2.82 5.20 0.05
C PHE A 37 -4.26 5.22 -0.49
N SER A 38 -4.38 5.19 -1.82
CA SER A 38 -5.65 5.06 -2.54
C SER A 38 -5.64 3.87 -3.49
N ALA A 39 -6.84 3.36 -3.75
CA ALA A 39 -7.13 2.31 -4.72
C ALA A 39 -7.90 2.91 -5.90
N ASP A 40 -7.19 3.14 -7.01
CA ASP A 40 -7.71 3.87 -8.17
C ASP A 40 -7.64 3.04 -9.45
N LEU A 41 -8.15 3.62 -10.54
CA LEU A 41 -8.00 3.09 -11.89
C LEU A 41 -7.11 4.00 -12.72
N THR A 42 -6.21 3.40 -13.49
CA THR A 42 -5.49 4.09 -14.55
C THR A 42 -6.45 4.63 -15.62
N SER A 43 -5.96 5.52 -16.48
CA SER A 43 -6.72 5.98 -17.66
C SER A 43 -7.15 4.85 -18.60
N LYS A 44 -6.42 3.72 -18.57
CA LYS A 44 -6.71 2.48 -19.31
C LYS A 44 -7.57 1.48 -18.52
N LYS A 45 -8.17 1.91 -17.41
CA LYS A 45 -9.08 1.12 -16.55
C LYS A 45 -8.45 -0.09 -15.85
N GLY A 46 -7.12 -0.24 -15.87
CA GLY A 46 -6.43 -1.19 -14.99
C GLY A 46 -6.25 -0.63 -13.57
N PRO A 47 -6.18 -1.48 -12.53
CA PRO A 47 -5.93 -1.04 -11.16
C PRO A 47 -4.63 -0.24 -11.01
N GLN A 48 -4.67 0.72 -10.10
CA GLN A 48 -3.54 1.50 -9.62
C GLN A 48 -3.64 1.63 -8.10
N MET A 49 -2.50 1.48 -7.42
CA MET A 49 -2.34 1.91 -6.03
C MET A 49 -1.44 3.14 -6.03
N THR A 50 -1.88 4.21 -5.38
CA THR A 50 -1.06 5.40 -5.14
C THR A 50 -0.82 5.52 -3.65
N SER A 51 0.41 5.79 -3.23
CA SER A 51 0.76 5.99 -1.83
C SER A 51 1.56 7.27 -1.64
N VAL A 52 1.34 7.91 -0.50
CA VAL A 52 2.18 9.01 -0.03
C VAL A 52 2.57 8.73 1.42
N SER A 53 3.87 8.73 1.68
CA SER A 53 4.43 8.60 3.02
C SER A 53 4.96 9.95 3.50
N VAL A 54 4.78 10.25 4.78
CA VAL A 54 5.45 11.35 5.47
C VAL A 54 6.37 10.78 6.54
N THR A 55 7.59 11.32 6.63
CA THR A 55 8.55 10.96 7.68
C THR A 55 8.60 12.06 8.72
N ILE A 56 8.40 11.68 9.98
CA ILE A 56 8.50 12.54 11.15
C ILE A 56 9.78 12.21 11.91
N GLU A 57 10.60 13.22 12.18
CA GLU A 57 11.77 13.14 13.06
C GLU A 57 11.77 14.35 13.99
N ASP A 58 12.02 14.13 15.29
CA ASP A 58 12.09 15.20 16.29
C ASP A 58 10.86 16.14 16.29
N ASP A 59 9.66 15.58 16.07
CA ASP A 59 8.38 16.30 15.95
C ASP A 59 8.26 17.25 14.74
N GLU A 60 9.10 17.06 13.72
CA GLU A 60 9.08 17.80 12.46
C GLU A 60 8.86 16.88 11.25
N ILE A 61 8.18 17.38 10.22
CA ILE A 61 8.12 16.70 8.91
C ILE A 61 9.46 16.92 8.20
N VAL A 62 10.20 15.83 7.97
CA VAL A 62 11.51 15.90 7.30
C VAL A 62 11.47 15.50 5.83
N SER A 63 10.49 14.68 5.42
CA SER A 63 10.32 14.29 4.03
C SER A 63 8.92 13.79 3.71
N PHE A 64 8.59 13.85 2.42
CA PHE A 64 7.49 13.11 1.81
C PHE A 64 8.04 12.14 0.77
N PHE A 65 7.31 11.06 0.52
CA PHE A 65 7.60 10.09 -0.53
C PHE A 65 6.31 9.69 -1.25
N ILE A 66 6.21 10.02 -2.54
CA ILE A 66 5.08 9.69 -3.41
C ILE A 66 5.46 8.51 -4.28
N ASP A 67 4.56 7.52 -4.41
CA ASP A 67 4.71 6.44 -5.37
C ASP A 67 3.37 5.98 -5.97
N CYS A 68 3.46 5.25 -7.08
CA CYS A 68 2.33 4.62 -7.74
C CYS A 68 2.73 3.25 -8.28
N THR A 69 1.96 2.22 -7.94
CA THR A 69 2.08 0.90 -8.57
C THR A 69 0.90 0.71 -9.52
N GLN A 70 1.20 0.59 -10.81
CA GLN A 70 0.18 0.38 -11.84
C GLN A 70 0.13 -1.08 -12.25
N SER A 71 -0.98 -1.49 -12.82
CA SER A 71 -1.15 -2.82 -13.40
C SER A 71 -1.14 -2.80 -14.93
N ALA A 72 -0.94 -3.98 -15.49
CA ALA A 72 -1.21 -4.28 -16.89
C ALA A 72 -2.26 -5.40 -16.98
N VAL A 73 -2.89 -5.54 -18.15
CA VAL A 73 -3.72 -6.71 -18.44
C VAL A 73 -2.80 -7.94 -18.44
N ALA A 74 -3.08 -8.88 -17.54
CA ALA A 74 -2.29 -10.09 -17.38
C ALA A 74 -2.74 -11.19 -18.33
N THR A 75 -4.05 -11.35 -18.54
CA THR A 75 -4.59 -12.31 -19.50
C THR A 75 -5.81 -11.75 -20.25
N TYR A 76 -6.02 -12.22 -21.48
CA TYR A 76 -7.20 -11.95 -22.29
C TYR A 76 -8.02 -13.22 -22.48
N VAL A 77 -9.33 -13.09 -22.68
CA VAL A 77 -10.14 -14.16 -23.27
C VAL A 77 -10.08 -14.02 -24.78
N LEU A 78 -9.67 -15.08 -25.48
CA LEU A 78 -9.86 -15.17 -26.92
C LEU A 78 -11.36 -15.37 -27.17
N GLY A 79 -11.98 -14.50 -27.97
CA GLY A 79 -13.31 -14.78 -28.50
C GLY A 79 -13.25 -16.05 -29.36
N ASP A 80 -14.26 -16.92 -29.24
CA ASP A 80 -14.40 -18.05 -30.16
C ASP A 80 -14.50 -17.53 -31.60
N ASN A 81 -13.42 -17.63 -32.37
CA ASN A 81 -13.50 -17.63 -33.83
C ASN A 81 -13.41 -19.10 -34.28
N PRO A 82 -14.52 -19.74 -34.69
CA PRO A 82 -14.54 -21.17 -34.96
C PRO A 82 -13.76 -21.63 -36.21
N GLU A 83 -13.12 -20.75 -36.99
CA GLU A 83 -12.58 -21.14 -38.31
C GLU A 83 -11.22 -20.57 -38.74
N THR A 84 -10.21 -20.39 -37.87
CA THR A 84 -8.82 -20.24 -38.37
C THR A 84 -7.76 -20.72 -37.39
N THR A 85 -6.98 -21.73 -37.78
CA THR A 85 -5.79 -22.25 -37.07
C THR A 85 -4.49 -21.51 -37.42
N GLU A 86 -4.55 -20.25 -37.87
CA GLU A 86 -3.35 -19.43 -38.09
C GLU A 86 -3.47 -18.11 -37.31
N VAL A 87 -2.60 -17.96 -36.31
CA VAL A 87 -2.44 -16.72 -35.54
C VAL A 87 -1.49 -15.82 -36.32
N VAL A 88 -2.04 -14.79 -36.96
CA VAL A 88 -1.27 -13.65 -37.49
C VAL A 88 -1.29 -12.57 -36.41
N GLU A 89 -0.13 -12.14 -35.93
CA GLU A 89 0.06 -11.18 -34.82
C GLU A 89 -0.46 -9.75 -35.07
N THR A 90 -1.21 -9.51 -36.14
CA THR A 90 -1.62 -8.15 -36.53
C THR A 90 -3.02 -8.15 -37.11
N ASP A 91 -4.04 -8.42 -36.31
CA ASP A 91 -5.33 -7.74 -36.46
C ASP A 91 -6.25 -7.94 -35.24
N PHE A 92 -6.82 -6.84 -34.77
CA PHE A 92 -7.69 -6.76 -33.60
C PHE A 92 -9.05 -7.43 -33.85
N GLN A 93 -9.37 -8.50 -33.11
CA GLN A 93 -10.76 -8.90 -32.82
C GLN A 93 -10.94 -9.33 -31.35
N THR A 94 -11.56 -8.43 -30.57
CA THR A 94 -12.19 -8.61 -29.24
C THR A 94 -11.39 -9.32 -28.14
N ASN A 95 -10.23 -8.77 -27.78
CA ASN A 95 -9.51 -9.15 -26.56
C ASN A 95 -10.20 -8.53 -25.33
N VAL A 96 -11.07 -9.29 -24.67
CA VAL A 96 -11.68 -8.87 -23.40
C VAL A 96 -10.70 -9.19 -22.26
N PRO A 97 -10.25 -8.21 -21.46
CA PRO A 97 -9.38 -8.47 -20.32
C PRO A 97 -10.00 -9.50 -19.38
N LYS A 98 -9.25 -10.53 -18.99
CA LYS A 98 -9.68 -11.55 -18.04
C LYS A 98 -9.12 -11.30 -16.64
N SER A 99 -7.88 -10.84 -16.56
CA SER A 99 -7.23 -10.50 -15.30
C SER A 99 -6.26 -9.34 -15.47
N PHE A 100 -5.99 -8.65 -14.36
CA PHE A 100 -4.94 -7.66 -14.23
C PHE A 100 -3.92 -8.15 -13.21
N ALA A 101 -2.68 -7.73 -13.38
CA ALA A 101 -1.63 -7.91 -12.39
C ALA A 101 -0.87 -6.60 -12.23
N PHE A 102 -0.63 -6.19 -10.97
CA PHE A 102 0.29 -5.11 -10.68
C PHE A 102 1.69 -5.41 -11.24
N ASN A 103 2.35 -4.35 -11.70
CA ASN A 103 3.74 -4.43 -12.10
C ASN A 103 4.60 -4.77 -10.89
N ALA A 104 5.67 -5.53 -11.10
CA ALA A 104 6.62 -5.87 -10.04
C ALA A 104 7.36 -4.65 -9.47
N GLN A 105 7.46 -3.57 -10.26
CA GLN A 105 8.08 -2.32 -9.85
C GLN A 105 7.07 -1.18 -9.93
N SER A 106 7.15 -0.27 -8.96
CA SER A 106 6.42 0.99 -8.95
C SER A 106 6.94 1.97 -10.02
N LYS A 107 6.22 3.07 -10.23
CA LYS A 107 6.69 4.15 -11.13
C LYS A 107 8.02 4.72 -10.67
N LYS A 108 8.22 4.90 -9.37
CA LYS A 108 9.48 5.44 -8.86
C LYS A 108 10.62 4.43 -9.00
N GLU A 109 10.39 3.16 -8.71
CA GLU A 109 11.39 2.08 -8.86
C GLU A 109 11.81 1.86 -10.33
N MET A 110 10.87 1.99 -11.27
CA MET A 110 11.18 1.95 -12.70
C MET A 110 12.06 3.13 -13.13
N GLY A 111 11.93 4.29 -12.47
CA GLY A 111 12.64 5.51 -12.84
C GLY A 111 12.40 5.85 -14.32
N TYR A 112 13.49 5.94 -15.10
CA TYR A 112 13.42 6.17 -16.55
C TYR A 112 12.83 5.01 -17.36
N LEU A 113 12.73 3.80 -16.80
CA LEU A 113 12.08 2.67 -17.48
C LEU A 113 10.56 2.83 -17.53
N TYR A 114 9.97 3.72 -16.71
CA TYR A 114 8.56 4.03 -16.77
C TYR A 114 8.19 4.65 -18.13
N GLY A 115 9.00 5.58 -18.60
CA GLY A 115 8.89 6.14 -19.94
C GLY A 115 7.60 6.93 -20.16
N MET A 116 7.25 7.85 -19.26
CA MET A 116 5.99 8.63 -19.35
C MET A 116 5.85 9.36 -20.69
N HIS A 117 6.98 9.76 -21.28
CA HIS A 117 7.06 10.44 -22.57
C HIS A 117 7.58 9.54 -23.71
N ASN A 118 7.71 8.23 -23.49
CA ASN A 118 8.23 7.29 -24.48
C ASN A 118 7.11 6.74 -25.37
N ALA A 119 6.45 7.61 -26.13
CA ALA A 119 5.38 7.27 -27.05
C ALA A 119 5.54 7.97 -28.41
N ASN A 120 5.08 7.34 -29.49
CA ASN A 120 5.24 7.87 -30.85
C ASN A 120 4.32 9.06 -31.15
N ASP A 121 3.30 9.29 -30.32
CA ASP A 121 2.22 10.26 -30.51
C ASP A 121 2.40 11.53 -29.68
N THR A 122 3.39 11.59 -28.79
CA THR A 122 3.66 12.76 -27.94
C THR A 122 4.49 13.84 -28.63
N ASP A 123 5.42 13.47 -29.52
CA ASP A 123 6.23 14.39 -30.32
C ASP A 123 6.53 13.77 -31.70
N PRO A 124 6.10 14.38 -32.82
CA PRO A 124 6.38 13.88 -34.16
C PRO A 124 7.88 13.74 -34.50
N ALA A 125 8.76 14.42 -33.74
CA ALA A 125 10.21 14.34 -33.88
C ALA A 125 10.84 13.22 -33.04
N TYR A 126 10.06 12.52 -32.22
CA TYR A 126 10.51 11.43 -31.36
C TYR A 126 9.99 10.09 -31.84
N THR A 127 10.89 9.11 -31.93
CA THR A 127 10.52 7.70 -32.14
C THR A 127 10.66 6.98 -30.80
N LYS A 128 9.64 6.22 -30.43
CA LYS A 128 9.63 5.36 -29.24
C LYS A 128 10.89 4.49 -29.18
N GLN A 129 11.54 4.50 -28.03
CA GLN A 129 12.77 3.78 -27.76
C GLN A 129 12.50 2.47 -26.98
N THR A 130 13.41 1.51 -27.12
CA THR A 130 13.47 0.30 -26.28
C THR A 130 14.23 0.61 -25.01
N LEU A 131 13.53 0.90 -23.91
CA LEU A 131 14.15 1.42 -22.68
C LEU A 131 14.97 0.38 -21.89
N THR A 132 14.73 -0.90 -22.13
CA THR A 132 15.52 -2.00 -21.53
C THR A 132 16.90 -2.15 -22.15
N GLU A 133 17.16 -1.49 -23.29
CA GLU A 133 18.47 -1.44 -23.93
C GLU A 133 19.17 -0.13 -23.59
N GLU A 134 20.47 -0.19 -23.27
CA GLU A 134 21.26 0.98 -22.87
C GLU A 134 21.20 2.11 -23.92
N ALA A 135 21.29 1.77 -25.21
CA ALA A 135 21.21 2.74 -26.30
C ALA A 135 19.85 3.46 -26.35
N GLY A 136 18.76 2.71 -26.19
CA GLY A 136 17.40 3.26 -26.18
C GLY A 136 17.14 4.11 -24.94
N LEU A 137 17.59 3.66 -23.76
CA LEU A 137 17.50 4.42 -22.52
C LEU A 137 18.28 5.74 -22.60
N ASN A 138 19.48 5.73 -23.14
CA ASN A 138 20.30 6.93 -23.32
C ASN A 138 19.68 7.90 -24.34
N ALA A 139 19.14 7.39 -25.45
CA ALA A 139 18.41 8.20 -26.41
C ALA A 139 17.17 8.87 -25.79
N TYR A 140 16.43 8.13 -24.95
CA TYR A 140 15.27 8.68 -24.24
C TYR A 140 15.66 9.79 -23.26
N LYS A 141 16.70 9.57 -22.44
CA LYS A 141 17.22 10.60 -21.51
C LYS A 141 17.69 11.86 -22.24
N ALA A 142 18.34 11.69 -23.39
CA ALA A 142 18.77 12.82 -24.23
C ALA A 142 17.57 13.61 -24.79
N TYR A 143 16.51 12.91 -25.21
CA TYR A 143 15.26 13.54 -25.63
C TYR A 143 14.60 14.34 -24.50
N LEU A 144 14.49 13.78 -23.28
CA LEU A 144 13.95 14.49 -22.12
C LEU A 144 14.75 15.77 -21.83
N THR A 145 16.07 15.67 -21.85
CA THR A 145 16.97 16.82 -21.66
C THR A 145 16.76 17.89 -22.74
N ALA A 146 16.69 17.49 -24.01
CA ALA A 146 16.55 18.41 -25.14
C ALA A 146 15.16 19.11 -25.17
N SER A 147 14.11 18.39 -24.78
CA SER A 147 12.74 18.89 -24.72
C SER A 147 12.43 19.65 -23.42
N GLY A 148 13.30 19.57 -22.41
CA GLY A 148 13.06 20.13 -21.08
C GLY A 148 11.99 19.37 -20.30
N GLN A 149 11.65 18.15 -20.71
CA GLN A 149 10.69 17.29 -20.03
C GLN A 149 11.34 16.56 -18.85
N LYS A 150 10.52 16.27 -17.83
CA LYS A 150 10.90 15.47 -16.67
C LYS A 150 10.12 14.16 -16.68
N GLU A 151 10.79 13.08 -16.30
CA GLU A 151 10.13 11.80 -16.04
C GLU A 151 9.26 11.91 -14.78
N TRP A 152 8.27 11.02 -14.65
CA TRP A 152 7.32 11.04 -13.53
C TRP A 152 8.00 11.11 -12.16
N PHE A 153 9.04 10.29 -11.92
CA PHE A 153 9.72 10.25 -10.61
C PHE A 153 10.47 11.56 -10.28
N GLU A 154 10.97 12.27 -11.29
CA GLU A 154 11.62 13.57 -11.10
C GLU A 154 10.60 14.64 -10.75
N GLN A 155 9.38 14.54 -11.31
CA GLN A 155 8.28 15.45 -10.98
C GLN A 155 7.71 15.16 -9.59
N ALA A 156 7.59 13.87 -9.22
CA ALA A 156 7.20 13.47 -7.87
C ALA A 156 8.17 14.01 -6.81
N ALA A 157 9.49 13.95 -7.06
CA ALA A 157 10.49 14.53 -6.17
C ALA A 157 10.36 16.06 -5.99
N LEU A 158 9.90 16.78 -7.03
CA LEU A 158 9.61 18.21 -6.92
C LEU A 158 8.36 18.48 -6.07
N LEU A 159 7.33 17.63 -6.18
CA LEU A 159 6.14 17.70 -5.33
C LEU A 159 6.48 17.40 -3.87
N GLU A 160 7.29 16.37 -3.61
CA GLU A 160 7.75 16.02 -2.26
C GLU A 160 8.50 17.17 -1.60
N ALA A 161 9.44 17.78 -2.32
CA ALA A 161 10.15 18.96 -1.83
C ALA A 161 9.22 20.16 -1.60
N PHE A 162 8.19 20.32 -2.44
CA PHE A 162 7.18 21.35 -2.25
C PHE A 162 6.33 21.10 -1.01
N PHE A 163 5.91 19.86 -0.74
CA PHE A 163 5.14 19.50 0.46
C PHE A 163 5.93 19.78 1.75
N VAL A 164 7.23 19.46 1.79
CA VAL A 164 8.08 19.81 2.93
C VAL A 164 8.15 21.33 3.13
N ALA A 165 8.29 22.10 2.04
CA ALA A 165 8.53 23.54 2.12
C ALA A 165 7.27 24.38 2.35
N GLN A 166 6.10 23.93 1.89
CA GLN A 166 4.87 24.73 1.83
C GLN A 166 3.63 24.03 2.39
N GLY A 167 3.73 22.73 2.72
CA GLY A 167 2.58 21.90 3.05
C GLY A 167 1.83 21.38 1.81
N PRO A 168 1.19 20.20 1.90
CA PRO A 168 0.42 19.63 0.78
C PRO A 168 -0.81 20.46 0.39
N GLU A 169 -1.42 21.18 1.34
CA GLU A 169 -2.56 22.05 1.13
C GLU A 169 -2.27 23.28 0.24
N ALA A 170 -0.98 23.59 0.02
CA ALA A 170 -0.56 24.69 -0.82
C ALA A 170 -0.58 24.35 -2.32
N ILE A 171 -0.85 23.10 -2.73
CA ILE A 171 -0.94 22.73 -4.14
C ILE A 171 -2.10 23.46 -4.82
N THR A 172 -1.83 23.95 -6.03
CA THR A 172 -2.87 24.44 -6.92
C THR A 172 -2.79 23.74 -8.26
N VAL A 173 -3.96 23.48 -8.85
CA VAL A 173 -4.10 22.83 -10.15
C VAL A 173 -4.73 23.75 -11.17
N ASP A 174 -4.40 23.53 -12.44
CA ASP A 174 -5.10 24.15 -13.55
C ASP A 174 -6.52 23.60 -13.64
N ALA A 175 -7.50 24.49 -13.79
CA ALA A 175 -8.91 24.13 -13.74
C ALA A 175 -9.39 23.24 -14.91
N THR A 176 -8.62 23.16 -16.01
CA THR A 176 -9.01 22.39 -17.20
C THR A 176 -8.25 21.08 -17.28
N SER A 177 -6.93 21.14 -17.15
CA SER A 177 -6.04 19.99 -17.27
C SER A 177 -5.86 19.22 -15.97
N GLU A 178 -6.21 19.82 -14.82
CA GLU A 178 -5.95 19.30 -13.46
C GLU A 178 -4.45 19.11 -13.18
N ALA A 179 -3.56 19.62 -14.05
CA ALA A 179 -2.13 19.62 -13.86
C ALA A 179 -1.75 20.58 -12.73
N VAL A 180 -0.78 20.20 -11.91
CA VAL A 180 -0.21 21.09 -10.89
C VAL A 180 0.40 22.31 -11.59
N ASN A 181 0.09 23.52 -11.12
CA ASN A 181 0.45 24.76 -11.81
C ASN A 181 1.30 25.75 -10.99
N ASN A 182 1.60 25.43 -9.72
CA ASN A 182 2.42 26.26 -8.84
C ASN A 182 3.76 25.62 -8.43
N VAL A 183 4.04 24.41 -8.90
CA VAL A 183 5.33 23.73 -8.67
C VAL A 183 6.13 23.72 -9.98
N THR A 184 7.22 24.50 -10.01
CA THR A 184 8.03 24.66 -11.22
C THR A 184 8.61 23.32 -11.68
N GLY A 185 8.36 22.95 -12.93
CA GLY A 185 8.86 21.70 -13.53
C GLY A 185 7.93 20.49 -13.35
N VAL A 186 6.80 20.65 -12.65
CA VAL A 186 5.75 19.64 -12.55
C VAL A 186 4.69 19.93 -13.61
N THR A 187 4.31 18.90 -14.37
CA THR A 187 3.26 18.94 -15.39
C THR A 187 2.24 17.81 -15.26
N ILE A 188 2.48 16.87 -14.35
CA ILE A 188 1.51 15.83 -13.99
C ILE A 188 0.31 16.44 -13.24
N LYS A 189 -0.83 15.75 -13.35
CA LYS A 189 -1.99 16.01 -12.49
C LYS A 189 -1.62 15.78 -11.03
N ASP A 190 -2.26 16.53 -10.13
CA ASP A 190 -2.14 16.22 -8.69
C ASP A 190 -2.61 14.79 -8.41
N GLY A 191 -3.68 14.34 -9.08
CA GLY A 191 -4.06 12.92 -9.05
C GLY A 191 -4.30 12.35 -7.65
N GLY A 192 -4.57 13.21 -6.65
CA GLY A 192 -4.75 12.84 -5.24
C GLY A 192 -3.47 12.85 -4.40
N TYR A 193 -2.31 13.25 -4.94
CA TYR A 193 -1.06 13.29 -4.17
C TYR A 193 -1.14 14.25 -2.99
N SER A 194 -1.72 15.44 -3.17
CA SER A 194 -1.89 16.42 -2.09
C SER A 194 -2.84 15.92 -0.99
N ASP A 195 -3.95 15.29 -1.36
CA ASP A 195 -4.92 14.71 -0.42
C ASP A 195 -4.29 13.57 0.40
N LEU A 196 -3.56 12.66 -0.26
CA LEU A 196 -2.87 11.56 0.43
C LEU A 196 -1.72 12.07 1.30
N ALA A 197 -1.00 13.12 0.89
CA ALA A 197 0.01 13.75 1.72
C ALA A 197 -0.59 14.35 3.00
N ALA A 198 -1.74 15.04 2.89
CA ALA A 198 -2.46 15.54 4.04
C ALA A 198 -2.97 14.40 4.93
N GLU A 199 -3.51 13.33 4.36
CA GLU A 199 -3.94 12.15 5.11
C GLU A 199 -2.77 11.49 5.84
N ALA A 200 -1.59 11.38 5.21
CA ALA A 200 -0.39 10.85 5.86
C ALA A 200 0.04 11.67 7.09
N VAL A 201 -0.11 13.01 7.03
CA VAL A 201 0.12 13.89 8.17
C VAL A 201 -0.92 13.66 9.28
N GLU A 202 -2.19 13.50 8.93
CA GLU A 202 -3.25 13.17 9.91
C GLU A 202 -3.04 11.80 10.57
N LEU A 203 -2.54 10.83 9.80
CA LEU A 203 -2.12 9.52 10.33
C LEU A 203 -0.97 9.67 11.34
N ALA A 204 0.00 10.55 11.09
CA ALA A 204 1.09 10.85 12.01
C ALA A 204 0.60 11.49 13.32
N ILE A 205 -0.33 12.45 13.22
CA ILE A 205 -1.00 13.08 14.37
C ILE A 205 -1.81 12.05 15.17
N ALA A 206 -2.45 11.09 14.50
CA ALA A 206 -3.23 10.04 15.14
C ALA A 206 -2.38 8.89 15.69
N GLY A 207 -1.09 8.81 15.36
CA GLY A 207 -0.25 7.67 15.68
C GLY A 207 -0.70 6.39 14.97
N LYS A 208 -1.13 6.48 13.70
CA LYS A 208 -1.63 5.37 12.90
C LYS A 208 -0.66 5.05 11.75
N VAL A 209 0.22 4.08 11.96
CA VAL A 209 1.19 3.62 10.95
C VAL A 209 0.51 2.66 9.98
N GLN A 210 0.82 2.76 8.69
CA GLN A 210 0.35 1.81 7.68
C GLN A 210 1.48 1.37 6.75
N THR A 211 1.47 0.09 6.41
CA THR A 211 2.33 -0.52 5.38
C THR A 211 1.41 -1.16 4.35
N VAL A 212 1.73 -1.00 3.07
CA VAL A 212 0.81 -1.39 1.98
C VAL A 212 1.60 -1.97 0.82
N ILE A 213 1.07 -3.04 0.22
CA ILE A 213 1.57 -3.63 -1.01
C ILE A 213 0.43 -3.89 -1.99
N ALA A 214 0.77 -3.91 -3.27
CA ALA A 214 -0.11 -4.29 -4.35
C ALA A 214 0.32 -5.67 -4.85
N SER A 215 -0.56 -6.68 -4.77
CA SER A 215 -0.27 -8.06 -5.21
C SER A 215 -1.39 -8.61 -6.07
N GLY A 216 -1.05 -9.15 -7.23
CA GLY A 216 -2.02 -9.62 -8.22
C GLY A 216 -3.01 -8.52 -8.60
N ALA A 217 -4.27 -8.68 -8.21
CA ALA A 217 -5.35 -7.72 -8.40
C ALA A 217 -5.87 -7.15 -7.06
N ASN A 218 -5.08 -7.23 -6.00
CA ASN A 218 -5.45 -6.86 -4.64
C ASN A 218 -4.50 -5.80 -4.08
N ILE A 219 -4.97 -5.07 -3.07
CA ILE A 219 -4.13 -4.26 -2.19
C ILE A 219 -4.21 -4.89 -0.81
N VAL A 220 -3.06 -5.16 -0.20
CA VAL A 220 -2.92 -5.77 1.13
C VAL A 220 -2.19 -4.77 2.02
N TRP A 221 -2.65 -4.56 3.24
CA TRP A 221 -2.02 -3.62 4.16
C TRP A 221 -2.11 -4.07 5.61
N ALA A 222 -1.15 -3.59 6.41
CA ALA A 222 -1.24 -3.59 7.86
C ALA A 222 -1.46 -2.16 8.36
N THR A 223 -2.21 -2.03 9.45
CA THR A 223 -2.40 -0.77 10.18
C THR A 223 -2.01 -1.01 11.63
N ALA A 224 -1.10 -0.21 12.17
CA ALA A 224 -0.69 -0.25 13.56
C ALA A 224 -0.98 1.08 14.27
N MET A 225 -1.39 1.01 15.53
CA MET A 225 -1.47 2.20 16.40
C MET A 225 -0.19 2.27 17.24
N VAL A 226 0.45 3.44 17.29
CA VAL A 226 1.69 3.67 18.06
C VAL A 226 1.41 4.57 19.28
N ASN A 227 2.09 4.30 20.40
CA ASN A 227 2.05 5.17 21.58
C ASN A 227 3.16 6.24 21.54
N ALA A 228 3.23 7.08 22.59
CA ALA A 228 4.22 8.17 22.69
C ALA A 228 5.66 7.68 22.85
N GLU A 229 5.85 6.39 23.14
CA GLU A 229 7.14 5.72 23.24
C GLU A 229 7.58 5.08 21.91
N GLY A 230 6.75 5.14 20.86
CA GLY A 230 7.04 4.50 19.57
C GLY A 230 6.68 3.02 19.53
N GLU A 231 5.97 2.50 20.53
CA GLU A 231 5.58 1.09 20.61
C GLU A 231 4.19 0.86 20.00
N TYR A 232 4.03 -0.24 19.27
CA TYR A 232 2.72 -0.61 18.74
C TYR A 232 1.79 -1.14 19.83
N THR A 233 0.54 -0.69 19.79
CA THR A 233 -0.51 -1.02 20.77
C THR A 233 -1.64 -1.85 20.16
N SER A 234 -1.76 -1.86 18.84
CA SER A 234 -2.66 -2.75 18.09
C SER A 234 -2.15 -2.87 16.65
N ILE A 235 -2.37 -4.03 16.02
CA ILE A 235 -2.11 -4.25 14.61
C ILE A 235 -3.37 -4.86 13.97
N LEU A 236 -3.70 -4.43 12.76
CA LEU A 236 -4.80 -4.93 11.95
C LEU A 236 -4.31 -5.21 10.54
N LEU A 237 -4.66 -6.37 9.99
CA LEU A 237 -4.44 -6.71 8.59
C LEU A 237 -5.72 -6.54 7.79
N ASP A 238 -5.57 -6.16 6.53
CA ASP A 238 -6.70 -6.05 5.61
C ASP A 238 -6.30 -6.31 4.16
N THR A 239 -7.31 -6.57 3.32
CA THR A 239 -7.18 -6.77 1.89
C THR A 239 -8.37 -6.21 1.15
N LEU A 240 -8.11 -5.35 0.18
CA LEU A 240 -9.08 -4.89 -0.80
C LEU A 240 -8.86 -5.66 -2.09
N GLN A 241 -9.90 -6.37 -2.52
CA GLN A 241 -9.81 -7.21 -3.71
C GLN A 241 -10.44 -6.51 -4.92
N GLY A 242 -9.78 -6.66 -6.06
CA GLY A 242 -10.31 -6.32 -7.36
C GLY A 242 -11.07 -7.48 -7.99
N LYS A 243 -12.02 -7.16 -8.87
CA LYS A 243 -12.72 -8.13 -9.72
C LYS A 243 -12.76 -7.65 -11.15
N VAL A 244 -12.72 -8.59 -12.09
CA VAL A 244 -12.95 -8.32 -13.51
C VAL A 244 -14.29 -8.89 -13.91
N THR A 245 -15.19 -8.06 -14.42
CA THR A 245 -16.50 -8.47 -14.93
C THR A 245 -16.66 -7.94 -16.35
N ALA A 246 -16.91 -8.84 -17.30
CA ALA A 246 -17.07 -8.48 -18.72
C ALA A 246 -15.94 -7.60 -19.30
N GLY A 247 -14.69 -7.82 -18.86
CA GLY A 247 -13.53 -7.04 -19.32
C GLY A 247 -13.21 -5.80 -18.51
N GLU A 248 -14.09 -5.41 -17.60
CA GLU A 248 -13.94 -4.21 -16.79
C GLU A 248 -13.47 -4.59 -15.39
N PHE A 249 -12.39 -3.95 -14.94
CA PHE A 249 -11.93 -4.07 -13.58
C PHE A 249 -12.71 -3.12 -12.67
N ALA A 250 -13.06 -3.59 -11.47
CA ALA A 250 -13.59 -2.77 -10.39
C ALA A 250 -13.03 -3.25 -9.05
N TRP A 251 -12.76 -2.32 -8.15
CA TRP A 251 -12.51 -2.62 -6.75
C TRP A 251 -13.81 -3.09 -6.08
N ASN A 252 -13.70 -4.02 -5.12
CA ASN A 252 -14.81 -4.30 -4.22
C ASN A 252 -15.14 -3.06 -3.38
N ALA A 253 -16.41 -2.90 -3.02
CA ALA A 253 -16.85 -1.75 -2.22
C ALA A 253 -16.41 -1.84 -0.75
N LYS A 254 -16.02 -3.03 -0.29
CA LYS A 254 -15.56 -3.32 1.07
C LYS A 254 -14.34 -4.22 1.01
N SER A 255 -13.42 -4.01 1.93
CA SER A 255 -12.29 -4.89 2.20
C SER A 255 -12.74 -6.18 2.91
N LYS A 256 -11.83 -7.15 3.03
CA LYS A 256 -12.11 -8.39 3.77
C LYS A 256 -12.35 -8.13 5.26
N GLN A 257 -11.61 -7.20 5.86
CA GLN A 257 -11.80 -6.84 7.26
C GLN A 257 -13.15 -6.14 7.49
N GLU A 258 -13.57 -5.25 6.58
CA GLU A 258 -14.88 -4.59 6.65
C GLU A 258 -16.07 -5.55 6.46
N LEU A 259 -15.88 -6.61 5.68
CA LEU A 259 -16.89 -7.65 5.49
C LEU A 259 -17.03 -8.54 6.73
N GLY A 260 -15.94 -8.84 7.43
CA GLY A 260 -15.94 -9.78 8.55
C GLY A 260 -16.55 -11.13 8.12
N TYR A 261 -17.57 -11.61 8.83
CA TYR A 261 -18.28 -12.84 8.45
C TYR A 261 -19.07 -12.75 7.13
N LEU A 262 -19.31 -11.55 6.59
CA LEU A 262 -19.91 -11.42 5.25
C LEU A 262 -18.92 -11.76 4.14
N TYR A 263 -17.62 -11.88 4.44
CA TYR A 263 -16.63 -12.34 3.47
C TYR A 263 -16.89 -13.79 3.10
N GLY A 264 -17.19 -14.63 4.09
CA GLY A 264 -17.66 -15.99 3.89
C GLY A 264 -16.61 -16.90 3.27
N LEU A 265 -15.38 -16.91 3.82
CA LEU A 265 -14.26 -17.72 3.32
C LEU A 265 -14.66 -19.19 3.09
N HIS A 266 -15.51 -19.71 3.97
CA HIS A 266 -16.00 -21.09 3.94
C HIS A 266 -17.47 -21.20 3.51
N ASN A 267 -18.09 -20.12 3.02
CA ASN A 267 -19.48 -20.12 2.55
C ASN A 267 -19.56 -20.44 1.05
N ALA A 268 -18.98 -21.57 0.65
CA ALA A 268 -19.01 -22.06 -0.72
C ALA A 268 -20.06 -23.17 -0.89
N ASP A 269 -20.51 -23.37 -2.13
CA ASP A 269 -21.22 -24.59 -2.53
C ASP A 269 -20.17 -25.69 -2.68
N ASP A 270 -19.66 -26.21 -1.56
CA ASP A 270 -18.74 -27.35 -1.60
C ASP A 270 -19.54 -28.66 -1.67
N ASP A 271 -18.94 -29.70 -2.23
CA ASP A 271 -19.49 -31.07 -2.24
C ASP A 271 -19.56 -31.70 -0.82
N ASP A 272 -19.36 -30.90 0.24
CA ASP A 272 -19.50 -31.33 1.64
C ASP A 272 -20.99 -31.56 1.96
N PRO A 273 -21.41 -32.81 2.21
CA PRO A 273 -22.81 -33.13 2.52
C PRO A 273 -23.31 -32.53 3.84
N VAL A 274 -22.44 -31.89 4.64
CA VAL A 274 -22.73 -31.36 5.98
C VAL A 274 -23.09 -29.88 5.97
N TYR A 275 -22.70 -29.11 4.94
CA TYR A 275 -22.98 -27.68 4.86
C TYR A 275 -23.66 -27.29 3.56
N THR A 276 -24.75 -26.54 3.67
CA THR A 276 -25.37 -25.87 2.52
C THR A 276 -25.01 -24.40 2.58
N LYS A 277 -24.58 -23.83 1.47
CA LYS A 277 -24.28 -22.40 1.35
C LYS A 277 -25.44 -21.54 1.86
N GLN A 278 -25.10 -20.57 2.69
CA GLN A 278 -26.05 -19.68 3.33
C GLN A 278 -26.14 -18.34 2.60
N ASN A 279 -27.29 -17.69 2.70
CA ASN A 279 -27.45 -16.28 2.31
C ASN A 279 -27.00 -15.37 3.46
N LEU A 280 -25.77 -14.86 3.39
CA LEU A 280 -25.16 -14.06 4.45
C LEU A 280 -25.80 -12.68 4.65
N ASP A 281 -26.58 -12.19 3.68
CA ASP A 281 -27.33 -10.93 3.80
C ASP A 281 -28.55 -11.05 4.73
N THR A 282 -28.89 -12.28 5.14
CA THR A 282 -29.98 -12.54 6.09
C THR A 282 -29.43 -12.85 7.48
N VAL A 283 -30.16 -12.42 8.52
CA VAL A 283 -29.79 -12.72 9.92
C VAL A 283 -29.70 -14.23 10.16
N ASP A 284 -30.67 -14.99 9.63
CA ASP A 284 -30.71 -16.44 9.79
C ASP A 284 -29.54 -17.13 9.08
N GLY A 285 -29.25 -16.75 7.83
CA GLY A 285 -28.14 -17.32 7.08
C GLY A 285 -26.77 -16.99 7.69
N LEU A 286 -26.57 -15.74 8.14
CA LEU A 286 -25.34 -15.35 8.84
C LEU A 286 -25.16 -16.13 10.16
N ASN A 287 -26.23 -16.32 10.94
CA ASN A 287 -26.17 -17.09 12.17
C ASN A 287 -25.90 -18.58 11.91
N ALA A 288 -26.51 -19.15 10.87
CA ALA A 288 -26.25 -20.53 10.45
C ALA A 288 -24.79 -20.72 10.03
N TYR A 289 -24.24 -19.77 9.28
CA TYR A 289 -22.83 -19.81 8.89
C TYR A 289 -21.87 -19.74 10.09
N LYS A 290 -22.11 -18.82 11.03
CA LYS A 290 -21.32 -18.73 12.27
C LYS A 290 -21.40 -20.01 13.12
N ALA A 291 -22.58 -20.63 13.19
CA ALA A 291 -22.77 -21.89 13.89
C ALA A 291 -21.99 -23.03 13.22
N TYR A 292 -21.96 -23.07 11.87
CA TYR A 292 -21.13 -24.00 11.12
C TYR A 292 -19.64 -23.83 11.44
N LEU A 293 -19.10 -22.61 11.36
CA LEU A 293 -17.70 -22.34 11.70
C LEU A 293 -17.35 -22.80 13.12
N THR A 294 -18.25 -22.53 14.07
CA THR A 294 -18.08 -22.97 15.46
C THR A 294 -18.06 -24.49 15.59
N ALA A 295 -18.96 -25.19 14.88
CA ALA A 295 -19.08 -26.64 14.94
C ALA A 295 -17.93 -27.37 14.22
N SER A 296 -17.44 -26.82 13.11
CA SER A 296 -16.31 -27.36 12.35
C SER A 296 -14.95 -26.97 12.93
N GLY A 297 -14.90 -25.96 13.79
CA GLY A 297 -13.66 -25.39 14.31
C GLY A 297 -12.91 -24.50 13.30
N GLN A 298 -13.53 -24.21 12.15
CA GLN A 298 -12.97 -23.32 11.14
C GLN A 298 -13.00 -21.86 11.61
N LYS A 299 -12.06 -21.08 11.09
CA LYS A 299 -11.93 -19.64 11.34
C LYS A 299 -12.23 -18.87 10.06
N GLU A 300 -13.00 -17.81 10.17
CA GLU A 300 -13.14 -16.82 9.11
C GLU A 300 -11.81 -16.10 8.86
N TRP A 301 -11.64 -15.50 7.68
CA TRP A 301 -10.42 -14.82 7.27
C TRP A 301 -9.90 -13.82 8.33
N PHE A 302 -10.77 -12.95 8.86
CA PHE A 302 -10.37 -11.92 9.83
C PHE A 302 -9.91 -12.52 11.18
N GLU A 303 -10.46 -13.68 11.55
CA GLU A 303 -10.07 -14.41 12.76
C GLU A 303 -8.70 -15.07 12.60
N GLN A 304 -8.37 -15.50 11.37
CA GLN A 304 -7.06 -16.07 11.06
C GLN A 304 -5.96 -15.02 11.02
N VAL A 305 -6.15 -13.90 10.31
CA VAL A 305 -5.14 -12.82 10.28
C VAL A 305 -4.96 -12.19 11.66
N LYS A 306 -5.99 -12.22 12.53
CA LYS A 306 -5.86 -11.78 13.92
C LYS A 306 -4.81 -12.59 14.68
N LEU A 307 -4.68 -13.90 14.41
CA LEU A 307 -3.63 -14.71 15.04
C LEU A 307 -2.23 -14.22 14.67
N LEU A 308 -2.05 -13.81 13.40
CA LEU A 308 -0.78 -13.24 12.92
C LEU A 308 -0.51 -11.89 13.60
N THR A 309 -1.50 -10.99 13.63
CA THR A 309 -1.33 -9.66 14.24
C THR A 309 -1.14 -9.72 15.75
N ASP A 310 -1.83 -10.62 16.44
CA ASP A 310 -1.66 -10.82 17.89
C ASP A 310 -0.24 -11.33 18.20
N TYR A 311 0.25 -12.28 17.41
CA TYR A 311 1.60 -12.81 17.56
C TYR A 311 2.66 -11.72 17.38
N VAL A 312 2.57 -10.95 16.28
CA VAL A 312 3.53 -9.88 15.98
C VAL A 312 3.43 -8.74 16.99
N LEU A 313 2.23 -8.40 17.48
CA LEU A 313 2.08 -7.38 18.51
C LEU A 313 2.77 -7.79 19.83
N GLU A 314 2.70 -9.07 20.20
CA GLU A 314 3.33 -9.59 21.42
C GLU A 314 4.85 -9.77 21.30
N ASN A 315 5.34 -10.20 20.13
CA ASN A 315 6.73 -10.65 19.95
C ASN A 315 7.58 -9.73 19.07
N GLY A 316 6.96 -8.76 18.40
CA GLY A 316 7.57 -8.05 17.27
C GLY A 316 7.67 -8.92 16.01
N TRP A 317 8.43 -8.45 15.02
CA TRP A 317 8.82 -9.27 13.88
C TRP A 317 10.10 -10.06 14.21
N ASP A 318 9.93 -11.33 14.60
CA ASP A 318 11.02 -12.23 15.02
C ASP A 318 11.38 -13.30 13.98
N GLY A 319 10.65 -13.35 12.86
CA GLY A 319 10.83 -14.34 11.79
C GLY A 319 10.14 -15.69 12.02
N GLU A 320 9.31 -15.84 13.06
CA GLU A 320 8.61 -17.09 13.38
C GLU A 320 7.23 -17.25 12.68
N ILE A 321 6.92 -16.35 11.74
CA ILE A 321 5.85 -16.55 10.74
C ILE A 321 6.55 -16.97 9.44
N VAL A 322 6.75 -18.28 9.28
CA VAL A 322 7.50 -18.84 8.16
C VAL A 322 6.55 -19.13 7.00
N VAL A 323 6.89 -18.61 5.82
CA VAL A 323 6.09 -18.75 4.59
C VAL A 323 6.71 -19.81 3.69
N ASP A 324 5.91 -20.75 3.19
CA ASP A 324 6.32 -21.66 2.13
C ASP A 324 6.55 -20.85 0.83
N ALA A 325 7.78 -20.86 0.33
CA ALA A 325 8.16 -20.04 -0.82
C ALA A 325 7.48 -20.45 -2.14
N VAL A 326 6.92 -21.66 -2.22
CA VAL A 326 6.25 -22.18 -3.42
C VAL A 326 4.77 -21.84 -3.40
N THR A 327 4.08 -22.11 -2.29
CA THR A 327 2.62 -21.91 -2.21
C THR A 327 2.23 -20.54 -1.68
N GLY A 328 3.11 -19.89 -0.90
CA GLY A 328 2.79 -18.68 -0.15
C GLY A 328 1.99 -18.94 1.13
N ASP A 329 1.73 -20.20 1.46
CA ASP A 329 1.00 -20.59 2.66
C ASP A 329 1.92 -20.59 3.90
N LEU A 330 1.32 -20.70 5.08
CA LEU A 330 2.07 -20.80 6.32
C LEU A 330 2.77 -22.17 6.38
N ASP A 331 4.08 -22.17 6.57
CA ASP A 331 4.81 -23.38 6.97
C ASP A 331 4.57 -23.63 8.46
N ALA A 332 3.44 -24.27 8.77
CA ALA A 332 3.01 -24.54 10.13
C ALA A 332 3.99 -25.43 10.93
N ALA A 333 4.88 -26.17 10.27
CA ALA A 333 5.87 -27.00 10.95
C ALA A 333 7.06 -26.19 11.48
N ASN A 334 7.37 -25.07 10.82
CA ASN A 334 8.48 -24.18 11.15
C ASN A 334 8.04 -22.85 11.75
N SER A 335 6.74 -22.54 11.75
CA SER A 335 6.18 -21.33 12.36
C SER A 335 5.84 -21.51 13.85
N ALA A 336 5.68 -20.40 14.57
CA ALA A 336 5.24 -20.41 15.96
C ALA A 336 3.91 -21.16 16.14
N ALA A 337 3.80 -21.93 17.23
CA ALA A 337 2.60 -22.71 17.54
C ALA A 337 1.33 -21.85 17.68
N ALA A 338 1.47 -20.58 18.05
CA ALA A 338 0.35 -19.63 18.17
C ALA A 338 -0.35 -19.35 16.82
N VAL A 339 0.38 -19.43 15.71
CA VAL A 339 -0.15 -19.16 14.36
C VAL A 339 -0.43 -20.44 13.57
N ALA A 340 -0.10 -21.63 14.09
CA ALA A 340 -0.18 -22.91 13.39
C ALA A 340 -1.60 -23.32 12.89
N SER A 341 -2.66 -22.64 13.35
CA SER A 341 -4.03 -22.87 12.87
C SER A 341 -4.45 -21.99 11.69
N VAL A 342 -3.58 -21.07 11.25
CA VAL A 342 -3.81 -20.25 10.06
C VAL A 342 -3.67 -21.14 8.83
N SER A 343 -4.68 -21.11 7.96
CA SER A 343 -4.77 -21.97 6.77
C SER A 343 -4.93 -21.18 5.47
N ILE A 344 -5.04 -19.85 5.54
CA ILE A 344 -5.01 -18.98 4.37
C ILE A 344 -3.56 -18.80 3.89
N THR A 345 -3.38 -18.47 2.62
CA THR A 345 -2.10 -17.97 2.10
C THR A 345 -1.68 -16.72 2.87
N VAL A 346 -0.45 -16.70 3.37
CA VAL A 346 0.05 -15.66 4.30
C VAL A 346 1.17 -14.79 3.74
N LYS A 347 1.71 -15.12 2.57
CA LYS A 347 2.84 -14.41 1.96
C LYS A 347 2.72 -12.89 2.01
N GLU A 348 1.64 -12.33 1.46
CA GLU A 348 1.44 -10.88 1.45
C GLU A 348 1.26 -10.30 2.86
N TYR A 349 0.66 -11.04 3.79
CA TYR A 349 0.49 -10.58 5.18
C TYR A 349 1.82 -10.54 5.92
N ALA A 350 2.68 -11.55 5.71
CA ALA A 350 4.04 -11.56 6.25
C ALA A 350 4.83 -10.35 5.73
N GLU A 351 4.76 -10.05 4.43
CA GLU A 351 5.47 -8.90 3.83
C GLU A 351 5.05 -7.56 4.46
N VAL A 352 3.74 -7.29 4.64
CA VAL A 352 3.30 -6.03 5.25
C VAL A 352 3.54 -5.96 6.75
N LEU A 353 3.52 -7.10 7.46
CA LEU A 353 3.85 -7.16 8.89
C LEU A 353 5.34 -6.94 9.13
N GLU A 354 6.20 -7.54 8.30
CA GLU A 354 7.65 -7.30 8.32
C GLU A 354 7.96 -5.82 8.10
N ALA A 355 7.30 -5.20 7.12
CA ALA A 355 7.48 -3.79 6.80
C ALA A 355 7.11 -2.84 7.96
N LEU A 356 6.33 -3.26 8.95
CA LEU A 356 6.06 -2.45 10.15
C LEU A 356 7.27 -2.36 11.09
N TYR A 357 8.21 -3.31 11.00
CA TYR A 357 9.41 -3.38 11.83
C TYR A 357 10.66 -3.33 10.95
N PRO A 358 10.90 -2.22 10.23
CA PRO A 358 12.08 -2.11 9.38
C PRO A 358 13.34 -2.33 10.22
N ALA A 359 14.32 -3.05 9.65
CA ALA A 359 15.58 -3.33 10.34
C ALA A 359 16.24 -2.03 10.82
N ALA A 360 16.57 -1.98 12.11
CA ALA A 360 17.20 -0.84 12.77
C ALA A 360 18.62 -0.53 12.27
#